data_AF-A0AAN7YWA7-F1
#
_entry.id   AF-A0AAN7YWA7-F1
#
_cell.length_a   1.000
_cell.length_b   1.000
_cell.length_c   1.000
_cell.angle_alpha   90.00
_cell.angle_beta   90.00
_cell.angle_gamma   90.00
#
_symmetry.space_group_name_H-M   'P 1'
#
loop_
_entity.id
_entity.type
_entity.pdbx_description
1 polymer ?
#
loop_
_entity_poly.entity_id
_entity_poly.type
_entity_poly.pdbx_seq_one_letter_code
_entity_poly.pdbx_strand_id
1 'polypeptide(L)'
;MGKKLELALRIIVIIVAICLIGLTVPFWIYLKWAADKETYSSVAVFVVSAVILLILATLGIIGSIKRSKILLLYFSIINIIMLLFGIAQIIVTNVVDCENDSENSFSFLCSNSDGAYYAPMIILLAINLCGAVFGLILRHVIVNDTKGNYY
;
A
#
# COMPACT_ATOMS: atom_id res chain seq x y z
N MET A 1 24.09 -1.49 20.76
CA MET A 1 22.71 -0.99 20.57
C MET A 1 22.11 -1.34 19.20
N GLY A 2 22.90 -1.31 18.11
CA GLY A 2 22.41 -1.54 16.73
C GLY A 2 21.59 -2.81 16.48
N LYS A 3 22.03 -3.99 16.95
CA LYS A 3 21.34 -5.28 16.67
C LYS A 3 19.90 -5.36 17.20
N LYS A 4 19.60 -4.77 18.36
CA LYS A 4 18.23 -4.77 18.93
C LYS A 4 17.31 -3.82 18.16
N LEU A 5 17.82 -2.67 17.75
CA LEU A 5 17.10 -1.70 16.92
C LEU A 5 16.81 -2.27 15.53
N GLU A 6 17.81 -2.89 14.91
CA GLU A 6 17.67 -3.56 13.60
C GLU A 6 16.57 -4.64 13.64
N LEU A 7 16.56 -5.47 14.69
CA LEU A 7 15.54 -6.50 14.88
C LEU A 7 14.13 -5.89 15.03
N ALA A 8 14.00 -4.83 15.84
CA ALA A 8 12.73 -4.14 16.02
C ALA A 8 12.21 -3.55 14.69
N LEU A 9 13.08 -2.90 13.92
CA LEU A 9 12.72 -2.33 12.61
C LEU A 9 12.28 -3.40 11.60
N ARG A 10 12.94 -4.57 11.58
CA ARG A 10 12.51 -5.70 10.74
C ARG A 10 11.11 -6.18 11.10
N ILE A 11 10.85 -6.34 12.40
CA ILE A 11 9.53 -6.76 12.89
C ILE A 11 8.47 -5.75 12.47
N ILE A 12 8.76 -4.45 12.61
CA ILE A 12 7.84 -3.38 12.18
C ILE A 12 7.55 -3.46 10.67
N VAL A 13 8.58 -3.58 9.82
CA VAL A 13 8.38 -3.68 8.36
C VAL A 13 7.58 -4.94 7.99
N ILE A 14 7.80 -6.07 8.69
CA ILE A 14 7.01 -7.29 8.49
C ILE A 14 5.54 -7.06 8.91
N ILE A 15 5.29 -6.41 10.05
CA ILE A 15 3.93 -6.07 10.48
C ILE A 15 3.24 -5.17 9.44
N VAL A 16 3.93 -4.14 8.95
CA VAL A 16 3.40 -3.26 7.89
C VAL A 16 3.07 -4.07 6.62
N ALA A 17 3.93 -5.01 6.22
CA ALA A 17 3.66 -5.89 5.09
C ALA A 17 2.45 -6.81 5.32
N ILE A 18 2.26 -7.33 6.54
CA ILE A 18 1.05 -8.09 6.90
C ILE A 18 -0.19 -7.20 6.85
N CYS A 19 -0.11 -5.95 7.30
CA CYS A 19 -1.21 -4.99 7.18
C CYS A 19 -1.54 -4.69 5.71
N LEU A 20 -0.56 -4.62 4.80
CA LEU A 20 -0.79 -4.50 3.36
C LEU A 20 -1.57 -5.72 2.80
N ILE A 21 -1.30 -6.93 3.30
CA ILE A 21 -2.09 -8.12 2.95
C ILE A 21 -3.52 -7.97 3.49
N GLY A 22 -3.69 -7.53 4.73
CA GLY A 22 -5.01 -7.29 5.33
C GLY A 22 -5.85 -6.26 4.55
N LEU A 23 -5.20 -5.25 3.97
CA LEU A 23 -5.84 -4.26 3.10
C LEU A 23 -6.35 -4.84 1.78
N THR A 24 -6.00 -6.07 1.41
CA THR A 24 -6.63 -6.75 0.26
C THR A 24 -8.08 -7.16 0.54
N VAL A 25 -8.48 -7.32 1.82
CA VAL A 25 -9.83 -7.76 2.21
C VAL A 25 -10.95 -6.88 1.64
N PRO A 26 -10.91 -5.54 1.77
CA PRO A 26 -11.86 -4.65 1.10
C PRO A 26 -11.97 -4.89 -0.41
N PHE A 27 -10.86 -5.13 -1.12
CA PHE A 27 -10.88 -5.36 -2.57
C PHE A 27 -11.68 -6.62 -2.94
N TRP A 28 -11.59 -7.68 -2.14
CA TRP A 28 -12.39 -8.89 -2.35
C TRP A 28 -13.89 -8.66 -2.14
N ILE A 29 -14.26 -7.80 -1.17
CA ILE A 29 -15.66 -7.41 -0.92
C ILE A 29 -16.17 -6.55 -2.09
N TYR A 30 -15.40 -5.56 -2.53
CA TYR A 30 -15.76 -4.72 -3.67
C TYR A 30 -15.84 -5.50 -4.98
N LEU A 31 -14.99 -6.51 -5.16
CA LEU A 31 -15.04 -7.41 -6.30
C LEU A 31 -16.36 -8.18 -6.37
N LYS A 32 -16.85 -8.70 -5.23
CA LYS A 32 -18.16 -9.36 -5.17
C LYS A 32 -19.27 -8.41 -5.59
N TRP A 33 -19.29 -7.20 -5.04
CA TRP A 33 -20.30 -6.19 -5.39
C TRP A 33 -20.24 -5.75 -6.86
N ALA A 34 -19.05 -5.64 -7.44
CA ALA A 34 -18.88 -5.27 -8.85
C ALA A 34 -19.29 -6.40 -9.79
N ALA A 35 -19.04 -7.67 -9.41
CA ALA A 35 -19.48 -8.83 -10.15
C ALA A 35 -21.02 -8.96 -10.14
N ASP A 36 -21.65 -8.69 -8.99
CA ASP A 36 -23.12 -8.70 -8.86
C ASP A 36 -23.80 -7.59 -9.69
N LYS A 37 -23.05 -6.54 -10.08
CA LYS A 37 -23.52 -5.42 -10.93
C LYS A 37 -23.01 -5.50 -12.38
N GLU A 38 -22.46 -6.64 -12.81
CA GLU A 38 -21.92 -6.89 -14.16
C GLU A 38 -20.89 -5.85 -14.66
N THR A 39 -20.21 -5.16 -13.74
CA THR A 39 -19.25 -4.10 -14.08
C THR A 39 -17.83 -4.68 -14.24
N TYR A 40 -17.60 -5.39 -15.35
CA TYR A 40 -16.36 -6.18 -15.57
C TYR A 40 -15.06 -5.35 -15.54
N SER A 41 -15.09 -4.08 -15.97
CA SER A 41 -13.93 -3.18 -15.92
C SER A 41 -13.46 -2.92 -14.48
N SER A 42 -14.39 -2.71 -13.55
CA SER A 42 -14.09 -2.46 -12.13
C SER A 42 -13.56 -3.72 -11.44
N VAL A 43 -14.08 -4.89 -11.80
CA VAL A 43 -13.60 -6.20 -11.31
C VAL A 43 -12.12 -6.40 -11.66
N ALA A 44 -11.73 -6.16 -12.91
CA ALA A 44 -10.35 -6.32 -13.35
C ALA A 44 -9.39 -5.40 -12.57
N VAL A 45 -9.78 -4.15 -12.32
CA VAL A 45 -8.99 -3.19 -11.54
C VAL A 45 -8.77 -3.70 -10.11
N PHE A 46 -9.82 -4.19 -9.43
CA PHE A 46 -9.68 -4.68 -8.05
C PHE A 46 -8.79 -5.92 -7.94
N VAL A 47 -8.87 -6.86 -8.88
CA VAL A 47 -7.97 -8.03 -8.91
C VAL A 47 -6.52 -7.59 -9.08
N VAL A 48 -6.25 -6.72 -10.05
CA VAL A 48 -4.89 -6.25 -10.33
C VAL A 48 -4.33 -5.49 -9.12
N SER A 49 -5.12 -4.61 -8.50
CA SER A 49 -4.70 -3.89 -7.29
C SER A 49 -4.38 -4.84 -6.12
N ALA A 50 -5.22 -5.85 -5.87
CA ALA A 50 -4.98 -6.83 -4.81
C ALA A 50 -3.69 -7.63 -5.06
N VAL A 51 -3.45 -8.07 -6.29
CA VAL A 51 -2.21 -8.79 -6.66
C VAL A 51 -0.98 -7.92 -6.47
N ILE A 52 -1.02 -6.65 -6.88
CA ILE A 52 0.08 -5.71 -6.68
C ILE A 52 0.39 -5.56 -5.18
N LEU A 53 -0.62 -5.38 -4.33
CA LEU A 53 -0.41 -5.27 -2.87
C LEU A 53 0.24 -6.52 -2.28
N LEU A 54 -0.12 -7.72 -2.73
CA LEU A 54 0.51 -8.97 -2.30
C LEU A 54 1.98 -9.06 -2.72
N ILE A 55 2.31 -8.64 -3.95
CA ILE A 55 3.69 -8.57 -4.44
C ILE A 55 4.50 -7.61 -3.56
N LEU A 56 3.96 -6.42 -3.26
CA LEU A 56 4.63 -5.43 -2.42
C LEU A 56 4.85 -5.92 -0.99
N ALA A 57 3.85 -6.58 -0.39
CA ALA A 57 3.99 -7.21 0.92
C ALA A 57 5.11 -8.26 0.91
N THR A 58 5.17 -9.07 -0.14
CA THR A 58 6.22 -10.09 -0.31
C THR A 58 7.61 -9.46 -0.40
N LEU A 59 7.77 -8.35 -1.13
CA LEU A 59 9.02 -7.60 -1.20
C LEU A 59 9.44 -7.05 0.17
N GLY A 60 8.50 -6.51 0.95
CA GLY A 60 8.75 -6.01 2.30
C GLY A 60 9.21 -7.11 3.26
N ILE A 61 8.54 -8.27 3.23
CA ILE A 61 8.90 -9.43 4.06
C ILE A 61 10.28 -9.98 3.66
N ILE A 62 10.48 -10.28 2.36
CA ILE A 62 11.75 -10.84 1.88
C ILE A 62 12.89 -9.86 2.10
N GLY A 63 12.69 -8.57 1.83
CA GLY A 63 13.68 -7.52 2.05
C GLY A 63 14.12 -7.44 3.52
N SER A 64 13.16 -7.54 4.44
CA SER A 64 13.41 -7.52 5.88
C SER A 64 14.15 -8.77 6.38
N ILE A 65 13.75 -9.96 5.92
CA ILE A 65 14.38 -11.24 6.30
C ILE A 65 15.80 -11.31 5.72
N LYS A 66 15.94 -11.14 4.40
CA LYS A 66 17.22 -11.28 3.68
C LYS A 66 18.18 -10.10 3.88
N ARG A 67 17.79 -9.07 4.64
CA ARG A 67 18.58 -7.85 4.84
C ARG A 67 18.93 -7.14 3.52
N SER A 68 18.09 -7.28 2.49
CA SER A 68 18.41 -6.79 1.15
C SER A 68 18.15 -5.28 1.03
N LYS A 69 19.24 -4.52 0.87
CA LYS A 69 19.20 -3.05 0.72
C LYS A 69 18.40 -2.61 -0.50
N ILE A 70 18.45 -3.40 -1.57
CA ILE A 70 17.77 -3.12 -2.84
C ILE A 70 16.27 -3.40 -2.70
N LEU A 71 15.87 -4.55 -2.14
CA LEU A 71 14.45 -4.87 -1.95
C LEU A 71 13.76 -3.90 -1.00
N LEU A 72 14.44 -3.50 0.08
CA LEU A 72 13.91 -2.49 1.01
C LEU A 72 13.79 -1.11 0.36
N LEU A 73 14.69 -0.75 -0.56
CA LEU A 73 14.59 0.48 -1.33
C LEU A 73 13.39 0.45 -2.27
N TYR A 74 13.22 -0.63 -3.04
CA TYR A 74 12.06 -0.80 -3.92
C TYR A 74 10.74 -0.77 -3.14
N PHE A 75 10.67 -1.50 -2.03
CA PHE A 75 9.51 -1.46 -1.13
C PHE A 75 9.22 -0.02 -0.69
N SER A 76 10.23 0.73 -0.23
CA SER A 76 10.03 2.09 0.26
C SER A 76 9.61 3.06 -0.85
N ILE A 77 10.25 3.01 -2.02
CA ILE A 77 9.93 3.88 -3.16
C ILE A 77 8.49 3.62 -3.63
N ILE A 78 8.10 2.36 -3.77
CA ILE A 78 6.74 2.04 -4.22
C ILE A 78 5.70 2.50 -3.20
N ASN A 79 5.95 2.34 -1.89
CA ASN A 79 5.08 2.89 -0.85
C ASN A 79 4.95 4.42 -0.94
N ILE A 80 6.04 5.15 -1.27
CA ILE A 80 5.99 6.60 -1.50
C ILE A 80 5.13 6.93 -2.72
N ILE A 81 5.31 6.23 -3.83
CA ILE A 81 4.51 6.44 -5.06
C ILE A 81 3.02 6.17 -4.78
N MET A 82 2.71 5.08 -4.08
CA MET A 82 1.34 4.74 -3.69
C MET A 82 0.73 5.78 -2.73
N LEU A 83 1.53 6.33 -1.82
CA LEU A 83 1.10 7.41 -0.94
C LEU A 83 0.72 8.66 -1.73
N LEU A 84 1.59 9.10 -2.67
CA LEU A 84 1.33 10.26 -3.53
C LEU A 84 0.08 10.04 -4.40
N PHE A 85 -0.07 8.84 -4.95
CA PHE A 85 -1.24 8.49 -5.75
C PHE A 85 -2.53 8.50 -4.91
N GLY A 86 -2.50 7.95 -3.69
CA GLY A 86 -3.65 7.98 -2.80
C GLY A 86 -4.04 9.40 -2.36
N ILE A 87 -3.06 10.28 -2.11
CA ILE A 87 -3.32 11.70 -1.84
C ILE A 87 -3.96 12.37 -3.06
N ALA A 88 -3.41 12.14 -4.25
CA ALA A 88 -3.98 12.67 -5.49
C ALA A 88 -5.41 12.19 -5.72
N GLN A 89 -5.71 10.92 -5.46
CA GLN A 89 -7.06 10.38 -5.53
C GLN A 89 -8.02 11.10 -4.59
N ILE A 90 -7.64 11.31 -3.32
CA ILE A 90 -8.48 12.06 -2.37
C ILE A 90 -8.77 13.48 -2.88
N ILE A 91 -7.77 14.17 -3.42
CA ILE A 91 -7.95 15.53 -3.98
C ILE A 91 -8.93 15.48 -5.16
N VAL A 92 -8.72 14.59 -6.11
CA VAL A 92 -9.58 14.47 -7.30
C VAL A 92 -11.01 14.13 -6.90
N THR A 93 -11.22 13.18 -5.98
CA THR A 93 -12.55 12.80 -5.51
C THR A 93 -13.29 13.93 -4.77
N ASN A 94 -12.58 14.85 -4.12
CA ASN A 94 -13.20 16.01 -3.47
C ASN A 94 -13.40 17.23 -4.40
N VAL A 95 -12.73 17.26 -5.56
CA VAL A 95 -12.81 18.37 -6.52
C VAL A 95 -13.79 18.07 -7.66
N VAL A 96 -13.98 16.80 -8.01
CA VAL A 96 -14.95 16.39 -9.03
C VAL A 96 -16.34 16.31 -8.40
N ASP A 97 -17.25 17.15 -8.87
CA ASP A 97 -18.67 17.10 -8.49
C ASP A 97 -19.28 15.76 -8.92
N CYS A 98 -19.46 14.89 -7.94
CA CYS A 98 -20.00 13.55 -8.10
C CYS A 98 -21.49 13.49 -8.48
N GLU A 99 -22.20 14.63 -8.50
CA GLU A 99 -23.65 14.67 -8.69
C GLU A 99 -24.11 14.47 -10.15
N ASN A 100 -23.25 14.59 -11.16
CA ASN A 100 -23.72 14.76 -12.55
C ASN A 100 -23.18 13.79 -13.63
N ASP A 101 -22.38 12.78 -13.32
CA ASP A 101 -21.88 11.86 -14.37
C ASP A 101 -22.02 10.37 -14.01
N SER A 102 -23.11 9.75 -14.50
CA SER A 102 -23.31 8.29 -14.45
C SER A 102 -22.38 7.50 -15.35
N GLU A 103 -21.67 8.14 -16.28
CA GLU A 103 -20.67 7.51 -17.16
C GLU A 103 -19.26 7.47 -16.55
N ASN A 104 -19.06 8.12 -15.41
CA ASN A 104 -17.73 8.18 -14.80
C ASN A 104 -17.40 6.84 -14.13
N SER A 105 -16.25 6.24 -14.50
CA SER A 105 -15.75 4.98 -13.92
C SER A 105 -15.50 5.05 -12.40
N PHE A 106 -15.59 6.26 -11.82
CA PHE A 106 -15.45 6.54 -10.40
C PHE A 106 -16.77 6.88 -9.69
N SER A 107 -17.92 6.84 -10.37
CA SER A 107 -19.25 7.09 -9.77
C SER A 107 -19.55 6.17 -8.58
N PHE A 108 -18.96 4.97 -8.56
CA PHE A 108 -19.07 4.05 -7.43
C PHE A 108 -18.44 4.60 -6.13
N LEU A 109 -17.38 5.41 -6.23
CA LEU A 109 -16.71 6.06 -5.09
C LEU A 109 -17.60 7.09 -4.42
N CYS A 110 -18.48 7.71 -5.20
CA CYS A 110 -19.41 8.74 -4.75
C CYS A 110 -20.72 8.16 -4.17
N SER A 111 -21.07 6.91 -4.52
CA SER A 111 -22.37 6.30 -4.16
C SER A 111 -22.43 5.67 -2.76
N ASN A 112 -21.27 5.42 -2.13
CA ASN A 112 -21.19 4.79 -0.82
C ASN A 112 -20.78 5.85 0.21
N SER A 113 -21.58 5.98 1.28
CA SER A 113 -21.39 6.93 2.39
C SER A 113 -19.94 7.28 2.65
N ASP A 114 -19.61 8.58 2.67
CA ASP A 114 -18.25 9.13 2.80
C ASP A 114 -17.30 8.29 3.69
N GLY A 115 -17.76 7.87 4.87
CA GLY A 115 -16.96 7.09 5.81
C GLY A 115 -16.43 5.74 5.29
N ALA A 116 -17.20 5.01 4.47
CA ALA A 116 -16.83 3.67 3.98
C ALA A 116 -15.72 3.71 2.92
N TYR A 117 -15.59 4.83 2.20
CA TYR A 117 -14.51 5.06 1.25
C TYR A 117 -13.26 5.66 1.92
N TYR A 118 -13.45 6.69 2.75
CA TYR A 118 -12.33 7.38 3.40
C TYR A 118 -11.58 6.51 4.41
N ALA A 119 -12.27 5.62 5.14
CA ALA A 119 -11.63 4.78 6.15
C ALA A 119 -10.53 3.85 5.57
N PRO A 120 -10.80 2.98 4.57
CA PRO A 120 -9.75 2.14 4.00
C PRO A 120 -8.66 2.95 3.29
N MET A 121 -8.99 4.10 2.69
CA MET A 121 -8.01 5.01 2.07
C MET A 121 -7.05 5.61 3.10
N ILE A 122 -7.55 6.12 4.23
CA ILE A 122 -6.71 6.67 5.31
C ILE A 122 -5.80 5.58 5.90
N ILE A 123 -6.33 4.38 6.11
CA ILE A 123 -5.55 3.24 6.60
C ILE A 123 -4.45 2.86 5.60
N LEU A 124 -4.76 2.83 4.30
CA LEU A 124 -3.78 2.60 3.23
C LEU A 124 -2.67 3.65 3.23
N LEU A 125 -3.02 4.94 3.33
CA LEU A 125 -2.04 6.02 3.41
C LEU A 125 -1.14 5.90 4.64
N ALA A 126 -1.71 5.60 5.81
CA ALA A 126 -0.94 5.42 7.04
C ALA A 126 0.04 4.24 6.93
N ILE A 127 -0.40 3.11 6.35
CA ILE A 127 0.44 1.93 6.15
C ILE A 127 1.55 2.21 5.12
N ASN A 128 1.24 2.89 4.02
CA ASN A 128 2.24 3.28 3.03
C ASN A 128 3.29 4.23 3.62
N LEU A 129 2.86 5.22 4.41
CA LEU A 129 3.77 6.13 5.10
C LEU A 129 4.68 5.37 6.07
N CYS A 130 4.12 4.47 6.88
CA CYS A 130 4.90 3.62 7.78
C CYS A 130 5.89 2.74 7.00
N GLY A 131 5.45 2.10 5.92
CA GLY A 131 6.28 1.25 5.07
C GLY A 131 7.44 1.99 4.44
N ALA A 132 7.19 3.21 3.94
CA ALA A 132 8.22 4.08 3.39
C ALA A 132 9.24 4.49 4.46
N VAL A 133 8.77 5.02 5.60
CA VAL A 133 9.66 5.54 6.66
C VAL A 133 10.47 4.41 7.30
N PHE A 134 9.82 3.36 7.79
CA PHE A 134 10.52 2.26 8.46
C PHE A 134 11.37 1.43 7.50
N GLY A 135 10.96 1.28 6.24
CA GLY A 135 11.76 0.65 5.19
C GLY A 135 13.06 1.41 4.92
N LEU A 136 13.01 2.74 4.81
CA LEU A 136 14.19 3.59 4.64
C LEU A 136 15.10 3.59 5.87
N ILE A 137 14.54 3.68 7.08
CA ILE A 137 15.31 3.63 8.32
C ILE A 137 16.00 2.28 8.46
N LEU A 138 15.30 1.16 8.22
CA LEU A 138 15.89 -0.18 8.26
C LEU A 138 17.02 -0.32 7.24
N ARG A 139 16.81 0.18 6.02
CA ARG A 139 17.85 0.21 4.99
C ARG A 139 19.07 1.01 5.45
N HIS A 140 18.87 2.20 6.01
CA HIS A 140 19.94 3.06 6.48
C HIS A 140 20.75 2.40 7.60
N VAL A 141 20.08 1.76 8.57
CA VAL A 141 20.73 0.99 9.62
C VAL A 141 21.55 -0.16 9.03
N ILE A 142 20.97 -0.93 8.10
CA ILE A 142 21.69 -2.04 7.44
C ILE A 142 22.93 -1.53 6.70
N VAL A 143 22.84 -0.42 5.96
CA VAL A 143 23.97 0.16 5.22
C VAL A 143 25.08 0.63 6.17
N ASN A 144 24.73 1.31 7.25
CA ASN A 144 25.70 1.87 8.18
C ASN A 144 26.30 0.85 9.14
N ASP A 145 25.57 -0.20 9.50
CA ASP A 145 26.08 -1.33 10.29
C ASP A 145 26.98 -2.26 9.44
N THR A 146 26.86 -2.24 8.10
CA THR A 146 27.72 -3.00 7.17
C THR A 146 28.76 -2.14 6.47
N LYS A 147 29.52 -1.34 7.23
CA LYS A 147 30.75 -0.68 6.74
C LYS A 147 31.80 -1.74 6.37
N GLY A 148 31.67 -2.33 5.18
CA GLY A 148 32.61 -3.30 4.65
C GLY A 148 31.90 -4.39 3.85
N ASN A 149 31.85 -4.18 2.53
CA ASN A 149 31.42 -5.10 1.47
C ASN A 149 30.00 -5.68 1.58
N TYR A 150 29.28 -5.62 0.46
CA TYR A 150 28.72 -6.74 -0.30
C TYR A 150 27.73 -6.14 -1.30
N TYR A 151 27.98 -6.50 -2.55
CA TYR A 151 27.22 -6.24 -3.76
C TYR A 151 25.72 -6.49 -3.60
#